data_AF-A0A2J8Y2B0-F1
#
_entry.id   AF-A0A2J8Y2B0-F1
#
_cell.length_a   1.000
_cell.length_b   1.000
_cell.length_c   1.000
_cell.angle_alpha   90.00
_cell.angle_beta   90.00
_cell.angle_gamma   90.00
#
_symmetry.space_group_name_H-M   'P 1'
#
loop_
_entity.id
_entity.type
_entity.pdbx_description
1 polymer ?
#
loop_
_entity_poly.entity_id
_entity_poly.type
_entity_poly.pdbx_seq_one_letter_code
_entity_poly.pdbx_strand_id
1 'polypeptide(L)' 'MVSLTAPYVSGFLAFREVPFLLELVQQLREKEPGLMPQVLLVDGNGVLHH' A
#
# COMPACT_ATOMS: atom_id res chain seq x y z
N MET A 1 11.22 -8.13 -8.45
CA MET A 1 11.11 -8.52 -7.03
C MET A 1 11.12 -7.24 -6.22
N VAL A 2 10.17 -7.04 -5.30
CA VAL A 2 10.10 -5.84 -4.46
C VAL A 2 11.05 -6.02 -3.28
N SER A 3 11.89 -5.02 -2.99
CA SER A 3 12.86 -5.08 -1.89
C SER A 3 12.34 -4.37 -0.66
N LEU A 4 12.01 -5.13 0.39
CA LEU A 4 11.53 -4.58 1.66
C LEU A 4 12.70 -4.07 2.49
N THR A 5 12.86 -2.74 2.61
CA THR A 5 13.99 -2.11 3.30
C THR A 5 13.79 -1.95 4.81
N ALA A 6 12.53 -1.88 5.28
CA ALA A 6 12.22 -1.83 6.70
C ALA A 6 12.37 -3.22 7.36
N PRO A 7 12.86 -3.30 8.61
CA PRO A 7 12.99 -4.56 9.34
C PRO A 7 11.62 -5.19 9.65
N TYR A 8 11.61 -6.50 9.89
CA TYR A 8 10.39 -7.18 10.35
C TYR A 8 10.22 -6.94 11.85
N VAL A 9 9.10 -6.33 12.22
CA VAL A 9 8.68 -6.19 13.62
C VAL A 9 7.21 -6.61 13.68
N SER A 10 6.90 -7.56 14.57
CA SER A 10 5.52 -8.03 14.75
C SER A 10 4.61 -6.87 15.15
N GLY A 11 3.42 -6.78 14.53
CA GLY A 11 2.49 -5.66 14.71
C GLY A 11 2.78 -4.41 13.84
N PHE A 12 3.91 -4.36 13.12
CA PHE A 12 4.29 -3.21 12.28
C PHE A 12 4.46 -3.57 10.79
N LEU A 13 3.80 -4.64 10.34
CA LEU A 13 3.92 -5.12 8.95
C LEU A 13 3.54 -4.04 7.92
N ALA A 14 2.55 -3.20 8.24
CA ALA A 14 2.11 -2.11 7.37
C ALA A 14 3.26 -1.17 6.94
N PHE A 15 4.27 -0.96 7.80
CA PHE A 15 5.42 -0.12 7.47
C PHE A 15 6.35 -0.73 6.41
N ARG A 16 6.28 -2.05 6.23
CA ARG A 16 6.97 -2.74 5.13
C ARG A 16 6.17 -2.71 3.84
N GLU A 17 4.84 -2.68 3.90
CA GLU A 17 3.96 -2.90 2.74
C GLU A 17 3.40 -1.60 2.12
N VAL A 18 2.90 -0.70 2.96
CA VAL A 18 2.19 0.52 2.53
C VAL A 18 3.03 1.43 1.61
N PRO A 19 4.35 1.63 1.82
CA PRO A 19 5.15 2.45 0.91
C PRO A 19 5.10 1.96 -0.55
N PHE A 20 5.11 0.63 -0.76
CA PHE A 20 5.04 0.06 -2.11
C PHE A 20 3.65 0.20 -2.71
N LEU A 21 2.59 0.00 -1.92
CA LEU A 21 1.21 0.22 -2.37
C LEU A 21 0.98 1.68 -2.76
N LEU A 22 1.54 2.62 -1.99
CA LEU A 22 1.47 4.04 -2.29
C LEU A 22 2.14 4.38 -3.63
N GLU A 23 3.31 3.79 -3.89
CA GLU A 23 4.02 3.96 -5.16
C GLU A 23 3.16 3.52 -6.35
N LEU A 24 2.46 2.38 -6.25
CA LEU A 24 1.57 1.90 -7.31
C LEU A 24 0.41 2.86 -7.59
N VAL A 25 -0.19 3.43 -6.54
CA VAL A 25 -1.27 4.42 -6.69
C VAL A 25 -0.75 5.71 -7.30
N GLN A 26 0.46 6.15 -6.94
CA GLN A 26 1.11 7.32 -7.55
C GLN A 26 1.40 7.08 -9.03
N GLN A 27 1.98 5.92 -9.37
CA GLN A 27 2.23 5.55 -10.76
C GLN A 27 0.95 5.49 -11.60
N LEU A 28 -0.14 4.95 -11.06
CA LEU A 28 -1.44 4.94 -11.73
C LEU A 28 -1.93 6.37 -11.99
N ARG A 29 -1.85 7.24 -10.99
CA ARG A 29 -2.24 8.65 -11.11
C ARG A 29 -1.46 9.39 -12.19
N GLU A 30 -0.17 9.13 -12.31
CA GLU A 30 0.70 9.78 -13.30
C GLU A 30 0.47 9.26 -14.72
N LYS A 31 0.30 7.93 -14.87
CA LYS A 31 0.20 7.30 -16.18
C LYS A 31 -1.21 7.37 -16.77
N GLU A 32 -2.23 7.13 -15.95
CA GLU A 32 -3.63 6.98 -16.38
C GLU A 32 -4.57 7.64 -15.36
N PRO A 33 -4.53 8.98 -15.21
CA PRO A 33 -5.32 9.69 -14.19
C PRO A 33 -6.84 9.45 -14.30
N GLY A 34 -7.35 9.17 -15.51
CA GLY A 34 -8.76 8.85 -15.75
C GLY A 34 -9.22 7.51 -15.18
N LEU A 35 -8.28 6.63 -14.81
CA LEU A 35 -8.56 5.32 -14.21
C LEU A 35 -8.41 5.31 -12.68
N MET A 36 -8.26 6.49 -12.05
CA MET A 36 -8.11 6.57 -10.60
C MET A 36 -9.34 5.99 -9.89
N PRO A 37 -9.16 5.02 -8.98
CA PRO A 37 -10.27 4.43 -8.26
C PRO A 37 -10.84 5.44 -7.24
N GLN A 38 -12.16 5.44 -7.09
CA GLN A 38 -12.84 6.22 -6.06
C GLN A 38 -12.70 5.58 -4.68
N VAL A 39 -12.55 4.25 -4.64
CA VAL A 39 -12.40 3.44 -3.42
C VAL A 39 -11.35 2.37 -3.68
N LEU A 40 -10.49 2.13 -2.70
CA LEU A 40 -9.55 1.01 -2.68
C LEU A 40 -10.07 -0.05 -1.71
N LEU A 41 -10.36 -1.24 -2.23
CA LEU A 41 -10.60 -2.42 -1.40
C LEU A 41 -9.24 -3.08 -1.12
N VAL A 42 -8.86 -3.09 0.15
CA VAL A 42 -7.58 -3.63 0.60
C VAL A 42 -7.85 -4.97 1.29
N ASP A 43 -7.14 -6.02 0.86
CA ASP A 43 -7.14 -7.31 1.56
C ASP A 43 -6.24 -7.20 2.80
N GLY A 44 -6.86 -6.77 3.90
CA GLY A 44 -6.19 -6.47 5.15
C GLY A 44 -7.13 -5.77 6.12
N ASN A 45 -6.61 -5.42 7.29
CA ASN A 45 -7.39 -4.76 8.33
C ASN A 45 -7.29 -3.23 8.24
N GLY A 46 -8.39 -2.55 8.55
CA GLY A 46 -8.45 -1.10 8.73
C GLY A 46 -8.34 -0.70 10.21
N VAL A 47 -9.25 0.17 10.66
CA VAL A 47 -9.37 0.59 12.07
C VAL A 47 -9.58 -0.58 13.05
N LEU A 48 -10.12 -1.70 12.56
CA LEU A 48 -10.28 -2.93 13.34
C LEU A 48 -9.00 -3.79 13.21
N HIS A 49 -7.94 -3.38 13.91
CA HIS A 49 -6.66 -4.09 14.00
C HIS A 49 -6.25 -4.22 15.48
N HIS A 50 -5.81 -5.41 15.90
CA HIS A 50 -5.44 -5.73 17.29
C HIS A 50 -3.93 -5.67 17.54
#